data_AF-A0A522EVR3-F1
#
_entry.id   AF-A0A522EVR3-F1
#
_cell.length_a   1.000
_cell.length_b   1.000
_cell.length_c   1.000
_cell.angle_alpha   90.00
_cell.angle_beta   90.00
_cell.angle_gamma   90.00
#
_symmetry.space_group_name_H-M   'P 1'
#
loop_
_entity.id
_entity.type
_entity.pdbx_description
1 polymer ?
#
loop_
_entity_poly.entity_id
_entity_poly.type
_entity_poly.pdbx_seq_one_letter_code
_entity_poly.pdbx_strand_id
1 'polypeptide(L)'
;MNEMDVLDVFYDELRAEGTTRENLFISLDESVVAKLTHKLKQEVTLEQLHKLADICIANEWLERTTADPAYKYLSLTAAGLQMAVEYQYKVRNKT
;
A
#
# COMPACT_ATOMS: atom_id res chain seq x y z
N MET A 1 -7.68 6.53 8.03
CA MET A 1 -6.85 5.93 6.97
C MET A 1 -6.46 7.01 5.95
N ASN A 2 -5.25 6.98 5.41
CA ASN A 2 -4.76 7.84 4.33
C ASN A 2 -3.90 7.05 3.31
N GLU A 3 -3.30 7.74 2.34
CA GLU A 3 -2.45 7.16 1.29
C GLU A 3 -1.24 6.42 1.87
N MET A 4 -0.64 6.93 2.94
CA MET A 4 0.52 6.30 3.57
C MET A 4 0.14 4.94 4.17
N ASP A 5 -1.07 4.80 4.72
CA ASP A 5 -1.55 3.51 5.23
C ASP A 5 -1.67 2.47 4.09
N VAL A 6 -1.99 2.90 2.86
CA VAL A 6 -2.00 2.03 1.67
C VAL A 6 -0.58 1.61 1.32
N LEU A 7 0.35 2.57 1.17
CA LEU A 7 1.75 2.27 0.83
C LEU A 7 2.41 1.37 1.88
N ASP A 8 2.02 1.54 3.14
CA ASP A 8 2.54 0.75 4.26
C ASP A 8 2.14 -0.73 4.20
N VAL A 9 1.01 -1.08 3.56
CA VAL A 9 0.64 -2.48 3.31
C VAL A 9 1.70 -3.17 2.46
N PHE A 10 2.13 -2.50 1.38
CA PHE A 10 3.16 -3.02 0.48
C PHE A 10 4.50 -3.11 1.19
N TYR A 11 4.87 -2.08 1.95
CA TYR A 11 6.13 -2.08 2.68
C TYR A 11 6.19 -3.17 3.77
N ASP A 12 5.10 -3.39 4.51
CA ASP A 12 5.00 -4.47 5.47
C ASP A 12 5.16 -5.84 4.79
N GLU A 13 4.54 -6.04 3.62
CA GLU A 13 4.63 -7.29 2.88
C GLU A 13 6.04 -7.51 2.30
N LEU A 14 6.69 -6.47 1.77
CA LEU A 14 8.10 -6.53 1.35
C LEU A 14 9.00 -7.02 2.48
N ARG A 15 8.78 -6.50 3.69
CA ARG A 15 9.56 -6.91 4.87
C ARG A 15 9.23 -8.32 5.33
N ALA A 16 7.97 -8.73 5.23
CA ALA A 16 7.54 -10.07 5.62
C ALA A 16 8.09 -11.15 4.68
N GLU A 17 8.06 -10.90 3.37
CA GLU A 17 8.56 -11.84 2.35
C GLU A 17 10.08 -11.76 2.13
N GLY A 18 10.74 -10.69 2.59
CA GLY A 18 12.18 -10.48 2.38
C GLY A 18 12.54 -10.27 0.91
N THR A 19 11.62 -9.68 0.14
CA THR A 19 11.74 -9.50 -1.32
C THR A 19 11.95 -8.03 -1.70
N THR A 20 12.19 -7.78 -2.99
CA THR A 20 12.28 -6.43 -3.55
C THR A 20 10.96 -5.99 -4.14
N ARG A 21 10.79 -4.67 -4.28
CA ARG A 21 9.60 -4.04 -4.85
C ARG A 21 9.20 -4.62 -6.20
N GLU A 22 10.19 -4.88 -7.06
CA GLU A 22 10.00 -5.40 -8.41
C GLU A 22 9.41 -6.82 -8.43
N ASN A 23 9.45 -7.53 -7.31
CA ASN A 23 8.97 -8.91 -7.16
C ASN A 23 7.71 -9.03 -6.30
N LEU A 24 7.19 -7.92 -5.75
CA LEU A 24 5.98 -7.91 -4.93
C LEU A 24 4.82 -7.29 -5.70
N PHE A 25 3.72 -8.04 -5.76
CA PHE A 25 2.49 -7.61 -6.42
C PHE A 25 1.29 -7.87 -5.50
N ILE A 26 0.59 -6.81 -5.10
CA ILE A 26 -0.56 -6.91 -4.19
C ILE A 26 -1.84 -6.54 -4.93
N SER A 27 -2.89 -7.33 -4.71
CA SER A 27 -4.25 -6.97 -5.12
C SER A 27 -4.99 -6.33 -3.93
N LEU A 28 -5.58 -5.16 -4.14
CA LEU A 28 -6.31 -4.43 -3.11
C LEU A 28 -7.76 -4.93 -3.06
N ASP A 29 -7.93 -6.07 -2.43
CA ASP A 29 -9.22 -6.73 -2.22
C ASP A 29 -9.63 -6.75 -0.73
N GLU A 30 -10.69 -7.47 -0.42
CA GLU A 30 -11.24 -7.59 0.94
C GLU A 30 -10.22 -8.12 1.97
N SER A 31 -9.20 -8.88 1.55
CA SER A 31 -8.16 -9.35 2.46
C SER A 31 -7.31 -8.19 2.98
N VAL A 32 -7.00 -7.22 2.11
CA VAL A 32 -6.26 -6.01 2.46
C VAL A 32 -7.13 -5.09 3.31
N VAL A 33 -8.42 -4.98 3.00
CA VAL A 33 -9.40 -4.26 3.83
C VAL A 33 -9.44 -4.82 5.26
N ALA A 34 -9.50 -6.16 5.41
CA ALA A 34 -9.47 -6.80 6.72
C ALA A 34 -8.16 -6.54 7.48
N LYS A 35 -7.01 -6.64 6.78
CA LYS A 35 -5.68 -6.34 7.35
C LYS A 35 -5.61 -4.90 7.88
N LEU A 36 -6.07 -3.93 7.09
CA LEU A 36 -6.09 -2.52 7.47
C LEU A 36 -7.08 -2.20 8.58
N THR A 37 -8.28 -2.79 8.53
CA THR A 37 -9.30 -2.63 9.58
C THR A 37 -8.74 -3.07 10.94
N HIS A 38 -8.09 -4.24 10.98
CA HIS A 38 -7.47 -4.75 12.19
C HIS A 38 -6.28 -3.88 12.64
N LYS A 39 -5.39 -3.51 11.72
CA LYS A 39 -4.18 -2.71 12.02
C LYS A 39 -4.52 -1.33 12.56
N LEU A 40 -5.48 -0.66 11.93
CA LEU A 40 -5.83 0.72 12.25
C LEU A 40 -6.90 0.84 13.34
N LYS A 41 -7.51 -0.28 13.75
CA LYS A 41 -8.63 -0.32 14.71
C LYS A 41 -9.78 0.62 14.31
N GLN A 42 -10.05 0.72 13.01
CA GLN A 42 -11.13 1.52 12.44
C GLN A 42 -11.75 0.74 11.27
N GLU A 43 -13.03 0.96 10.99
CA GLU A 43 -13.69 0.37 9.83
C GLU A 43 -13.06 0.94 8.54
N VAL A 44 -12.64 0.04 7.64
CA VAL A 44 -12.14 0.38 6.30
C VAL A 44 -13.06 -0.29 5.30
N THR A 45 -13.42 0.43 4.25
CA THR A 45 -14.21 -0.13 3.14
C THR A 45 -13.34 -0.35 1.91
N LEU A 46 -13.76 -1.27 1.04
CA LEU A 46 -13.09 -1.51 -0.23
C LEU A 46 -13.07 -0.25 -1.11
N GLU A 47 -14.17 0.50 -1.15
CA GLU A 47 -14.27 1.77 -1.87
C GLU A 47 -13.24 2.80 -1.37
N GLN A 48 -13.07 2.92 -0.05
CA GLN A 48 -12.10 3.84 0.54
C GLN A 48 -10.66 3.44 0.18
N LEU A 49 -10.36 2.14 0.26
CA LEU A 49 -9.06 1.59 -0.13
C LEU A 49 -8.75 1.89 -1.60
N HIS A 50 -9.71 1.64 -2.48
CA HIS A 50 -9.60 1.89 -3.92
C HIS A 50 -9.38 3.38 -4.23
N LYS A 51 -10.16 4.27 -3.61
CA LYS A 51 -10.00 5.72 -3.78
C LYS A 51 -8.61 6.20 -3.36
N LEU A 52 -8.08 5.71 -2.25
CA LEU A 52 -6.72 6.07 -1.79
C LEU A 52 -5.64 5.47 -2.69
N ALA A 53 -5.87 4.27 -3.24
CA ALA A 53 -4.98 3.67 -4.23
C ALA A 53 -4.93 4.49 -5.52
N ASP A 54 -6.06 5.02 -6.00
CA ASP A 54 -6.08 5.91 -7.16
C ASP A 54 -5.23 7.17 -6.93
N ILE A 55 -5.26 7.75 -5.73
CA ILE A 55 -4.40 8.89 -5.37
C ILE A 55 -2.92 8.47 -5.39
N CYS A 56 -2.60 7.29 -4.86
CA CYS A 56 -1.23 6.78 -4.88
C CYS A 56 -0.73 6.54 -6.31
N ILE A 57 -1.60 6.04 -7.21
CA ILE A 57 -1.28 5.86 -8.63
C ILE A 57 -1.09 7.23 -9.30
N ALA A 58 -1.97 8.20 -9.05
CA ALA A 58 -1.88 9.55 -9.60
C ALA A 58 -0.60 10.28 -9.15
N ASN A 59 -0.11 10.00 -7.94
CA ASN A 59 1.17 10.51 -7.42
C ASN A 59 2.38 9.68 -7.85
N GLU A 60 2.21 8.67 -8.71
CA GLU A 60 3.26 7.76 -9.17
C GLU A 60 3.95 7.01 -8.01
N TRP A 61 3.23 6.71 -6.94
CA TRP A 61 3.70 5.90 -5.81
C TRP A 61 3.31 4.43 -5.92
N LEU A 62 2.22 4.14 -6.62
CA LEU A 62 1.84 2.79 -7.03
C LEU A 62 1.81 2.71 -8.56
N GLU A 63 2.15 1.55 -9.09
CA GLU A 63 2.05 1.25 -10.51
C GLU A 63 1.23 -0.01 -10.78
N ARG A 64 0.51 0.00 -11.90
CA ARG A 64 -0.19 -1.16 -12.43
C ARG A 64 0.79 -2.00 -13.24
N THR A 65 0.95 -3.27 -12.89
CA THR A 65 1.98 -4.14 -13.50
C THR A 65 1.42 -5.02 -14.60
N THR A 66 0.10 -5.00 -14.79
CA THR A 66 -0.60 -5.70 -15.86
C THR A 66 -1.52 -4.74 -16.61
N ALA A 67 -1.91 -5.13 -17.82
CA ALA A 67 -2.90 -4.38 -18.61
C ALA A 67 -4.33 -4.46 -18.06
N ASP A 68 -4.58 -5.24 -16.99
CA ASP A 68 -5.87 -5.26 -16.29
C ASP A 68 -6.01 -3.94 -15.49
N PRO A 69 -6.99 -3.07 -15.83
CA PRO A 69 -7.10 -1.73 -15.25
C PRO A 69 -7.66 -1.71 -13.81
N ALA A 70 -7.84 -2.86 -13.17
CA ALA A 70 -8.34 -2.95 -11.80
C ALA A 70 -7.24 -2.76 -10.74
N TYR A 71 -7.63 -2.86 -9.46
CA TYR A 71 -6.70 -2.80 -8.31
C TYR A 71 -5.97 -4.13 -8.04
N LYS A 72 -5.58 -4.83 -9.11
CA LYS A 72 -4.91 -6.13 -9.04
C LYS A 72 -3.44 -6.00 -9.39
N TYR A 73 -2.61 -6.79 -8.71
CA TYR A 73 -1.17 -6.87 -8.99
C TYR A 73 -0.50 -5.50 -9.05
N LEU A 74 -0.83 -4.60 -8.12
CA LEU A 74 -0.14 -3.34 -7.99
C LEU A 74 1.24 -3.57 -7.38
N SER A 75 2.18 -2.68 -7.66
CA SER A 75 3.46 -2.61 -6.95
C SER A 75 3.72 -1.18 -6.51
N LEU A 76 4.54 -0.98 -5.47
CA LEU A 76 5.12 0.33 -5.19
C LEU A 76 5.96 0.76 -6.39
N THR A 77 6.16 2.06 -6.60
CA THR A 77 7.29 2.58 -7.41
C THR A 77 8.51 2.84 -6.51
N ALA A 78 9.66 3.21 -7.08
CA ALA A 78 10.79 3.65 -6.27
C ALA A 78 10.44 4.86 -5.38
N ALA A 79 9.65 5.80 -5.91
CA ALA A 79 9.15 6.95 -5.16
C ALA A 79 8.17 6.53 -4.06
N GLY A 80 7.24 5.61 -4.36
CA GLY A 80 6.31 5.08 -3.37
C GLY A 80 6.99 4.35 -2.22
N LEU A 81 8.03 3.56 -2.52
CA LEU A 81 8.84 2.90 -1.50
C LEU A 81 9.53 3.91 -0.58
N GLN A 82 10.12 4.97 -1.14
CA GLN A 82 10.73 6.04 -0.36
C GLN A 82 9.70 6.68 0.60
N MET A 83 8.51 7.00 0.11
CA MET A 83 7.43 7.57 0.94
C MET A 83 7.00 6.63 2.08
N ALA A 84 6.85 5.33 1.80
CA ALA A 84 6.49 4.34 2.81
C ALA A 84 7.57 4.23 3.91
N VAL A 85 8.85 4.21 3.50
CA VAL A 85 9.99 4.17 4.43
C VAL A 85 10.02 5.42 5.31
N GLU A 86 9.87 6.62 4.73
CA GLU A 86 9.83 7.88 5.47
C GLU A 86 8.66 7.94 6.45
N TYR A 87 7.49 7.47 6.04
CA TYR A 87 6.32 7.37 6.92
C TYR A 87 6.62 6.46 8.12
N GLN A 88 7.20 5.28 7.89
CA GLN A 88 7.58 4.35 8.96
C GLN A 88 8.60 4.96 9.94
N TYR A 89 9.59 5.71 9.45
CA TYR A 89 10.51 6.43 10.34
C TYR A 89 9.80 7.49 11.18
N LYS A 90 8.89 8.27 10.59
CA LYS A 90 8.13 9.30 11.30
C LYS A 90 7.16 8.71 12.34
N VAL A 91 6.57 7.56 12.05
CA VAL A 91 5.65 6.86 12.97
C VAL A 91 6.42 6.17 14.09
N ARG A 92 7.54 5.47 13.79
CA ARG A 92 8.31 4.72 14.79
C ARG A 92 9.24 5.58 15.66
N ASN A 93 9.74 6.72 15.17
CA ASN A 93 10.56 7.64 15.97
C ASN A 93 9.73 8.58 16.87
N LYS A 94 8.41 8.39 16.94
CA LYS A 94 7.54 9.07 17.92
C LYS A 94 7.29 8.25 19.19
N THR A 95 8.01 7.13 19.36
CA THR A 95 8.04 6.27 20.55
C THR A 95 9.41 6.31 21.18
#